data_AF-A0A6N4X2B3-F1
#
_entry.id   AF-A0A6N4X2B3-F1
#
_cell.length_a   1.000
_cell.length_b   1.000
_cell.length_c   1.000
_cell.angle_alpha   90.00
_cell.angle_beta   90.00
_cell.angle_gamma   90.00
#
_symmetry.space_group_name_H-M   'P 1'
#
loop_
_entity.id
_entity.type
_entity.pdbx_description
1 polymer ?
#
loop_
_entity_poly.entity_id
_entity_poly.type
_entity_poly.pdbx_seq_one_letter_code
_entity_poly.pdbx_strand_id
1 'polypeptide(L)'
;MHSLNDLQKMKTEQPSWQIKGQTCAYCEMGELIFSKCPNCGSLVLICGECSTVYEIKENKIGKEIGDISGSTKCYTCSESPHSQFPCATSEDIQIAGFKPTDYT
;
A
#
# COMPACT_ATOMS: atom_id res chain seq x y z
N MET A 1 4.88 29.19 -31.34
CA MET A 1 3.85 28.92 -30.31
C MET A 1 4.18 27.56 -29.72
N HIS A 2 4.90 27.54 -28.59
CA HIS A 2 5.28 26.31 -27.90
C HIS A 2 4.08 25.80 -27.10
N SER A 3 3.38 24.78 -27.60
CA SER A 3 2.47 23.99 -26.76
C SER A 3 3.32 22.97 -26.01
N LEU A 4 3.67 23.36 -24.79
CA LEU A 4 4.21 22.50 -23.76
C LEU A 4 3.13 21.52 -23.30
N ASN A 5 3.56 20.29 -23.02
CA ASN A 5 2.88 19.28 -22.20
C ASN A 5 1.83 18.37 -22.87
N ASP A 6 2.25 17.69 -23.94
CA ASP A 6 1.87 16.28 -24.16
C ASP A 6 2.72 15.37 -23.24
N LEU A 7 2.74 15.68 -21.93
CA LEU A 7 2.97 14.64 -20.92
C LEU A 7 1.62 13.93 -20.78
N GLN A 8 1.28 13.16 -21.81
CA GLN A 8 0.40 12.02 -21.65
C GLN A 8 0.97 11.26 -20.47
N LYS A 9 0.29 11.39 -19.33
CA LYS A 9 0.44 10.55 -18.16
C LYS A 9 0.19 9.12 -18.65
N MET A 10 1.25 8.50 -19.18
CA MET A 10 1.47 7.09 -19.04
C MET A 10 1.33 6.90 -17.54
N LYS A 11 0.15 6.45 -17.10
CA LYS A 11 0.01 5.79 -15.82
C LYS A 11 0.91 4.58 -16.00
N THR A 12 2.20 4.74 -15.74
CA THR A 12 3.08 3.61 -15.45
C THR A 12 2.34 2.89 -14.35
N GLU A 13 1.70 1.79 -14.71
CA GLU A 13 1.07 0.88 -13.78
C GLU A 13 2.19 0.49 -12.84
N GLN A 14 2.30 1.21 -11.72
CA GLN A 14 3.29 0.87 -10.72
C GLN A 14 2.97 -0.56 -10.33
N PRO A 15 3.95 -1.47 -10.36
CA PRO A 15 3.70 -2.84 -9.99
C PRO A 15 3.13 -2.84 -8.58
N SER A 16 1.92 -3.37 -8.44
CA SER A 16 1.33 -3.63 -7.13
C SER A 16 1.95 -4.89 -6.59
N TRP A 17 2.71 -4.77 -5.50
CA TRP A 17 3.28 -5.92 -4.83
C TRP A 17 2.32 -6.47 -3.80
N GLN A 18 2.15 -7.78 -3.78
CA GLN A 18 1.26 -8.47 -2.87
C GLN A 18 2.05 -9.32 -1.88
N ILE A 19 1.65 -9.35 -0.61
CA ILE A 19 2.32 -10.21 0.37
C ILE A 19 2.00 -11.69 0.10
N LYS A 20 3.05 -12.51 0.04
CA LYS A 20 2.94 -13.91 -0.33
C LYS A 20 2.42 -14.74 0.85
N GLY A 21 1.44 -15.60 0.58
CA GLY A 21 0.92 -16.56 1.55
C GLY A 21 0.07 -15.95 2.66
N GLN A 22 -0.38 -14.69 2.50
CA GLN A 22 -1.28 -14.01 3.43
C GLN A 22 -2.45 -13.41 2.66
N THR A 23 -3.66 -13.67 3.13
CA THR A 23 -4.90 -13.09 2.61
C THR A 23 -5.51 -12.14 3.63
N CYS A 24 -6.40 -11.29 3.17
CA CYS A 24 -7.16 -10.38 4.00
C CYS A 24 -7.88 -11.15 5.13
N ALA A 25 -7.61 -10.80 6.39
CA ALA A 25 -8.26 -11.44 7.53
C ALA A 25 -9.76 -11.13 7.63
N TYR A 26 -10.24 -10.08 6.95
CA TYR A 26 -11.63 -9.67 6.96
C TYR A 26 -12.50 -10.46 5.95
N CYS A 27 -12.01 -10.63 4.72
CA CYS A 27 -12.76 -11.30 3.64
C CYS A 27 -12.19 -12.66 3.22
N GLU A 28 -11.09 -13.09 3.84
CA GLU A 28 -10.40 -14.37 3.67
C GLU A 28 -9.84 -14.67 2.25
N MET A 29 -10.28 -13.92 1.24
CA MET A 29 -9.91 -14.11 -0.17
C MET A 29 -9.11 -12.94 -0.74
N GLY A 30 -9.24 -11.75 -0.14
CA GLY A 30 -8.67 -10.53 -0.71
C GLY A 30 -7.14 -10.50 -0.66
N GLU A 31 -6.55 -10.06 -1.78
CA GLU A 31 -5.11 -9.87 -1.91
C GLU A 31 -4.66 -8.64 -1.15
N LEU A 32 -3.54 -8.76 -0.44
CA LEU A 32 -2.99 -7.72 0.41
C LEU A 32 -1.84 -7.02 -0.29
N ILE A 33 -2.09 -5.80 -0.73
CA ILE A 33 -1.19 -4.99 -1.54
C ILE A 33 -0.38 -4.07 -0.65
N PHE A 34 0.95 -4.05 -0.83
CA PHE A 34 1.82 -3.12 -0.14
C PHE A 34 1.57 -1.69 -0.61
N SER A 35 1.24 -0.82 0.33
CA SER A 35 1.02 0.60 0.09
C SER A 35 1.83 1.44 1.06
N LYS A 36 2.28 2.62 0.61
CA LYS A 36 3.15 3.49 1.39
C LYS A 36 2.51 4.84 1.65
N CYS A 37 2.65 5.35 2.87
CA CYS A 37 2.29 6.71 3.17
C CYS A 37 3.20 7.69 2.40
N PRO A 38 2.66 8.59 1.58
CA PRO A 38 3.47 9.52 0.80
C PRO A 38 4.17 10.59 1.66
N ASN A 39 3.71 10.79 2.89
CA ASN A 39 4.21 11.83 3.79
C ASN A 39 5.34 11.32 4.72
N CYS A 40 5.15 10.16 5.37
CA CYS A 40 6.14 9.63 6.33
C CYS A 40 6.83 8.34 5.89
N GLY A 41 6.43 7.74 4.77
CA GLY A 41 7.02 6.49 4.28
C GLY A 41 6.57 5.23 5.03
N SER A 42 5.65 5.33 6.00
CA SER A 42 5.10 4.17 6.69
C SER A 42 4.42 3.21 5.72
N LEU A 43 4.70 1.93 5.88
CA LEU A 43 4.24 0.87 4.99
C LEU A 43 3.05 0.13 5.62
N VAL A 44 2.02 -0.13 4.82
CA VAL A 44 0.77 -0.79 5.22
C VAL A 44 0.35 -1.80 4.17
N LEU A 45 -0.54 -2.72 4.54
CA LEU A 45 -1.17 -3.65 3.61
C LEU A 45 -2.62 -3.21 3.38
N ILE A 46 -3.02 -3.08 2.12
CA ILE A 46 -4.38 -2.72 1.74
C ILE A 46 -5.00 -3.90 0.98
N CYS A 47 -6.16 -4.35 1.45
CA CYS A 47 -6.93 -5.38 0.75
C CYS A 47 -7.53 -4.80 -0.54
N GLY A 48 -7.22 -5.43 -1.68
CA GLY A 48 -7.74 -5.02 -2.98
C GLY A 48 -9.26 -5.21 -3.14
N GLU A 49 -9.87 -6.13 -2.39
CA GLU A 49 -11.30 -6.45 -2.52
C GLU A 49 -12.19 -5.65 -1.56
N CYS A 50 -11.84 -5.65 -0.27
CA CYS A 50 -12.65 -5.01 0.77
C CYS A 50 -12.07 -3.70 1.27
N SER A 51 -10.95 -3.21 0.69
CA SER A 51 -10.41 -1.89 1.01
C SER A 51 -9.90 -1.73 2.46
N THR A 52 -9.84 -2.82 3.23
CA THR A 52 -9.32 -2.86 4.60
C THR A 52 -7.83 -2.62 4.64
N VAL A 53 -7.37 -1.85 5.62
CA VAL A 53 -5.97 -1.46 5.82
C VAL A 53 -5.44 -2.10 7.09
N TYR A 54 -4.30 -2.76 6.97
CA TYR A 54 -3.59 -3.43 8.06
C TYR A 54 -2.23 -2.79 8.28
N GLU A 55 -1.84 -2.66 9.55
CA GLU A 55 -0.44 -2.37 9.85
C GLU A 55 0.44 -3.59 9.51
N ILE A 56 1.72 -3.33 9.28
CA ILE A 56 2.72 -4.38 9.16
C ILE A 56 3.46 -4.49 10.49
N LYS A 57 3.52 -5.71 11.03
CA LYS A 57 4.27 -6.01 12.25
C LYS A 57 5.10 -7.27 12.02
N GLU A 58 6.41 -7.17 12.28
CA GLU A 58 7.34 -8.31 12.15
C GLU A 58 7.24 -9.03 10.78
N ASN A 59 7.16 -8.24 9.70
CA ASN A 59 7.02 -8.71 8.32
C ASN A 59 5.75 -9.54 8.04
N LYS A 60 4.68 -9.32 8.79
CA LYS A 60 3.39 -9.98 8.62
C LYS A 60 2.23 -8.99 8.72
N ILE A 61 1.05 -9.43 8.29
CA ILE A 61 -0.19 -8.72 8.56
C ILE A 61 -0.36 -8.56 10.07
N GLY A 62 -0.47 -7.31 10.50
CA GLY A 62 -0.74 -6.94 11.88
C GLY A 62 -2.22 -6.74 12.12
N LYS A 63 -2.54 -5.81 13.01
CA LYS A 63 -3.94 -5.45 13.30
C LYS A 63 -4.54 -4.61 12.17
N GLU A 64 -5.86 -4.69 12.05
CA GLU A 64 -6.62 -3.74 11.25
C GLU A 64 -6.50 -2.34 11.85
N ILE A 65 -6.18 -1.36 11.00
CA ILE A 65 -6.01 0.04 11.40
C ILE A 65 -6.98 0.99 10.70
N GLY A 66 -7.83 0.46 9.82
CA GLY A 66 -8.84 1.22 9.12
C GLY A 66 -9.15 0.67 7.74
N ASP A 67 -9.65 1.53 6.88
CA ASP A 67 -10.04 1.22 5.52
C ASP A 67 -9.85 2.46 4.61
N ILE A 68 -9.75 2.25 3.29
CA ILE A 68 -9.59 3.36 2.34
C ILE A 68 -10.89 4.11 2.02
N SER A 69 -12.06 3.59 2.41
CA SER A 69 -13.35 4.27 2.20
C SER A 69 -13.68 5.27 3.32
N GLY A 70 -13.10 5.07 4.51
CA GLY A 70 -13.32 5.87 5.70
C GLY A 70 -12.45 7.12 5.78
N SER A 71 -12.61 7.85 6.89
CA SER A 71 -11.77 9.01 7.24
C SER A 71 -10.46 8.60 7.94
N THR A 72 -10.00 7.37 7.72
CA THR A 72 -8.83 6.83 8.41
C THR A 72 -7.55 7.39 7.78
N LYS A 73 -6.64 7.82 8.66
CA LYS A 73 -5.36 8.42 8.29
C LYS A 73 -4.22 7.53 8.70
N CYS A 74 -3.05 7.82 8.17
CA CYS A 74 -1.81 7.16 8.53
C CYS A 74 -1.67 7.07 10.04
N TYR A 75 -1.57 5.85 10.58
CA TYR A 75 -1.42 5.63 12.01
C TYR A 75 -0.11 6.21 12.58
N THR A 76 0.88 6.51 11.73
CA THR A 76 2.18 7.06 12.14
C THR A 76 2.19 8.58 12.15
N CYS A 77 1.80 9.24 11.05
CA CYS A 77 1.87 10.71 10.95
C CYS A 77 0.53 11.42 11.14
N SER A 78 -0.60 10.71 11.09
CA SER A 78 -1.96 11.28 11.18
C SER A 78 -2.32 12.35 10.15
N GLU A 79 -1.51 12.51 9.09
CA GLU A 79 -1.71 13.55 8.07
C GLU A 79 -2.41 13.01 6.81
N SER A 80 -1.85 11.97 6.19
CA SER A 80 -2.36 11.44 4.93
C SER A 80 -3.48 10.41 5.13
N PRO A 81 -4.61 10.52 4.43
CA PRO A 81 -5.64 9.47 4.44
C PRO A 81 -5.14 8.21 3.71
N HIS A 82 -5.57 7.03 4.15
CA HIS A 82 -5.17 5.76 3.53
C HIS A 82 -5.58 5.66 2.05
N SER A 83 -6.65 6.34 1.64
CA SER A 83 -7.10 6.45 0.24
C SER A 83 -6.10 7.10 -0.71
N GLN A 84 -5.10 7.81 -0.19
CA GLN A 84 -4.06 8.49 -0.98
C GLN A 84 -2.73 7.74 -0.97
N PHE A 85 -2.68 6.53 -0.40
CA PHE A 85 -1.43 5.79 -0.32
C PHE A 85 -1.13 5.16 -1.68
N PRO A 86 -0.05 5.54 -2.37
CA PRO A 86 0.38 4.82 -3.57
C PRO A 86 0.83 3.40 -3.22
N CYS A 87 0.84 2.53 -4.23
CA CYS A 87 1.51 1.23 -4.15
C CYS A 87 2.97 1.45 -3.76
N ALA A 88 3.46 0.65 -2.81
CA ALA A 88 4.87 0.69 -2.43
C ALA A 88 5.73 0.14 -3.57
N THR A 89 6.97 0.61 -3.70
CA THR A 89 7.93 -0.02 -4.63
C THR A 89 8.62 -1.22 -3.96
N SER A 90 9.29 -2.05 -4.76
CA SER A 90 10.12 -3.13 -4.22
C SER A 90 11.23 -2.61 -3.31
N GLU A 91 11.77 -1.42 -3.58
CA GLU A 91 12.75 -0.75 -2.73
C GLU A 91 12.14 -0.38 -1.37
N ASP A 92 10.93 0.21 -1.35
CA ASP A 92 10.24 0.54 -0.10
C ASP A 92 9.99 -0.70 0.76
N ILE A 93 9.54 -1.79 0.12
CA ILE A 93 9.25 -3.06 0.78
C ILE A 93 10.55 -3.69 1.35
N GLN A 94 11.65 -3.62 0.60
CA GLN A 94 12.95 -4.10 1.08
C GLN A 94 13.55 -3.24 2.19
N ILE A 95 13.37 -1.91 2.15
CA ILE A 95 13.76 -1.00 3.25
C ILE A 95 13.01 -1.33 4.54
N ALA A 96 11.74 -1.75 4.43
CA ALA A 96 10.95 -2.22 5.56
C ALA A 96 11.38 -3.61 6.09
N GLY A 97 12.34 -4.28 5.44
CA GLY A 97 12.94 -5.54 5.90
C GLY A 97 12.33 -6.80 5.29
N PHE A 98 11.49 -6.69 4.27
CA PHE A 98 10.97 -7.83 3.52
C PHE A 98 11.98 -8.30 2.48
N LYS A 99 11.96 -9.60 2.18
CA LYS A 99 12.73 -10.20 1.10
C LYS A 99 11.89 -10.28 -0.17
N PRO A 100 12.50 -10.32 -1.35
CA PRO A 100 11.79 -10.56 -2.61
C PRO A 100 10.99 -11.87 -2.66
N THR A 101 11.26 -12.82 -1.75
CA THR A 101 10.50 -14.07 -1.61
C THR A 101 9.20 -13.92 -0.82
N ASP A 102 9.04 -12.80 -0.09
CA ASP A 102 7.90 -12.53 0.78
C ASP A 102 6.75 -11.84 0.03
N TYR A 103 6.96 -11.44 -1.23
CA TYR A 103 5.96 -10.74 -2.02
C TYR A 103 6.03 -11.14 -3.51
N THR A 104 4.95 -10.87 -4.25
CA THR A 104 4.83 -11.15 -5.70
C THR A 104 4.20 -10.00 -6.45
#